data_AF-A0A2M7HP26-F1
#
_entry.id   AF-A0A2M7HP26-F1
#
_cell.length_a   1.000
_cell.length_b   1.000
_cell.length_c   1.000
_cell.angle_alpha   90.00
_cell.angle_beta   90.00
_cell.angle_gamma   90.00
#
_symmetry.space_group_name_H-M   'P 1'
#
loop_
_entity.id
_entity.type
_entity.pdbx_description
1 polymer ?
#
loop_
_entity_poly.entity_id
_entity_poly.type
_entity_poly.pdbx_seq_one_letter_code
_entity_poly.pdbx_strand_id
1 'polypeptide(L)'
;MSSYQILCILCALALVTSVISSRVHKLQETVAITALALGMSLLLLLGGKALGGEVYGYFVVGLKKLDFQALLLNGMLGFLLFAGALQIRLSILKHQKWEILILACVSTLLSTFIIGGLLFWVAPQLGLPLALTHCLLFGALISPTDPIAVLAILKKMGAPEDIAIQVEGESLFNDGIGLVVFVVLSQMAFSTESITTLQVSVLFFHEAIGGLIYGAVLGFLLHHFFRYCEEETQLMLVTLLIPTAGYVMAEVFGVSGPLAMVSAGIIIGNFSVPKYFVRQERVKLLTFWSLIESFFNALLFLLLGLLLLLVTFKAPLWWFMFVSIPLVLLARAISVLLPYRGFRLVKSYNPYAESILIWGGLRGGLALAMAMSLPQGIVVDVSSGVELRELLLVMTYAVVVFSILVQGSTMAGLIRRSNAVPVNAK
;
A
#
# COMPACT_ATOMS: atom_id res chain seq x y z
N MET A 1 -8.98 -11.27 -26.15
CA MET A 1 -8.15 -10.06 -25.96
C MET A 1 -6.72 -10.43 -25.62
N SER A 2 -5.74 -9.68 -26.12
CA SER A 2 -4.35 -9.71 -25.62
C SER A 2 -4.24 -8.92 -24.31
N SER A 3 -3.20 -9.16 -23.51
CA SER A 3 -2.93 -8.39 -22.29
C SER A 3 -2.82 -6.89 -22.54
N TYR A 4 -2.27 -6.51 -23.70
CA TYR A 4 -2.20 -5.11 -24.16
C TYR A 4 -3.59 -4.47 -24.29
N GLN A 5 -4.53 -5.14 -24.96
CA GLN A 5 -5.88 -4.60 -25.16
C GLN A 5 -6.63 -4.39 -23.84
N ILE A 6 -6.46 -5.31 -22.89
CA ILE A 6 -7.11 -5.21 -21.58
C ILE A 6 -6.50 -4.06 -20.80
N LEU A 7 -5.18 -3.91 -20.83
CA LEU A 7 -4.49 -2.78 -20.19
C LEU A 7 -4.96 -1.43 -20.76
N CYS A 8 -5.12 -1.31 -22.08
CA CYS A 8 -5.68 -0.09 -22.70
C CYS A 8 -7.10 0.21 -22.19
N ILE A 9 -7.96 -0.82 -22.09
CA ILE A 9 -9.33 -0.65 -21.58
C ILE A 9 -9.32 -0.24 -20.11
N LEU A 10 -8.46 -0.84 -19.29
CA LEU A 10 -8.33 -0.48 -17.88
C LEU A 10 -7.84 0.95 -17.69
N CYS A 11 -6.85 1.39 -18.48
CA CYS A 11 -6.40 2.79 -18.46
C CYS A 11 -7.53 3.74 -18.86
N ALA A 12 -8.29 3.42 -19.92
CA ALA A 12 -9.43 4.23 -20.32
C ALA A 12 -10.51 4.29 -19.23
N LEU A 13 -10.86 3.15 -18.63
CA LEU A 13 -11.82 3.08 -17.53
C LEU A 13 -11.34 3.86 -16.31
N ALA A 14 -10.06 3.75 -15.94
CA ALA A 14 -9.49 4.46 -14.79
C ALA A 14 -9.61 5.98 -14.97
N LEU A 15 -9.30 6.48 -16.16
CA LEU A 15 -9.43 7.90 -16.48
C LEU A 15 -10.90 8.36 -16.49
N VAL A 16 -11.80 7.58 -17.11
CA VAL A 16 -13.23 7.89 -17.13
C VAL A 16 -13.79 7.91 -15.70
N THR A 17 -13.46 6.92 -14.88
CA THR A 17 -13.88 6.84 -13.49
C THR A 17 -13.32 7.98 -12.66
N SER A 18 -12.04 8.36 -12.84
CA SER A 18 -11.45 9.53 -12.18
C SER A 18 -12.19 10.83 -12.56
N VAL A 19 -12.48 11.05 -13.86
CA VAL A 19 -13.25 12.23 -14.32
C VAL A 19 -14.69 12.25 -13.77
N ILE A 20 -15.35 11.10 -13.69
CA ILE A 20 -16.68 11.02 -13.08
C ILE A 20 -16.59 11.31 -11.58
N SER A 21 -15.58 10.74 -10.91
CA SER A 21 -15.38 10.89 -9.47
C SER A 21 -15.11 12.34 -9.06
N SER A 22 -14.41 13.11 -9.89
CA SER A 22 -14.11 14.52 -9.61
C SER A 22 -15.36 15.41 -9.56
N ARG A 23 -16.46 14.98 -10.20
CA ARG A 23 -17.78 15.64 -10.10
C ARG A 23 -18.54 15.30 -8.82
N VAL A 24 -18.13 14.24 -8.11
CA VAL A 24 -18.76 13.81 -6.85
C VAL A 24 -18.12 14.57 -5.68
N HIS A 25 -18.47 15.85 -5.54
CA HIS A 25 -17.81 16.78 -4.59
C HIS A 25 -17.82 16.35 -3.11
N LYS A 26 -18.67 15.40 -2.72
CA LYS A 26 -18.82 14.94 -1.33
C LYS A 26 -17.80 13.89 -0.91
N LEU A 27 -17.23 13.15 -1.86
CA LEU A 27 -16.30 12.05 -1.58
C LEU A 27 -14.87 12.45 -1.97
N GLN A 28 -13.91 11.79 -1.35
CA GLN A 28 -12.54 11.82 -1.85
C GLN A 28 -12.44 11.02 -3.14
N GLU A 29 -11.56 11.44 -4.05
CA GLU A 29 -11.32 10.79 -5.35
C GLU A 29 -11.05 9.28 -5.23
N THR A 30 -10.14 8.84 -4.36
CA THR A 30 -9.82 7.41 -4.18
C THR A 30 -11.02 6.58 -3.73
N VAL A 31 -11.79 7.09 -2.76
CA VAL A 31 -13.04 6.49 -2.26
C VAL A 31 -14.09 6.43 -3.36
N ALA A 32 -14.23 7.51 -4.13
CA ALA A 32 -15.20 7.60 -5.21
C ALA A 32 -14.85 6.68 -6.39
N ILE A 33 -13.58 6.61 -6.81
CA ILE A 33 -13.10 5.69 -7.86
C ILE A 33 -13.38 4.24 -7.44
N THR A 34 -13.01 3.89 -6.21
CA THR A 34 -13.24 2.54 -5.66
C THR A 34 -14.74 2.21 -5.63
N ALA A 35 -15.57 3.11 -5.11
CA ALA A 35 -17.02 2.92 -5.05
C ALA A 35 -17.65 2.76 -6.44
N LEU A 36 -17.23 3.57 -7.42
CA LEU A 36 -17.69 3.47 -8.81
C LEU A 36 -17.26 2.15 -9.46
N ALA A 37 -16.01 1.72 -9.25
CA ALA A 37 -15.48 0.47 -9.77
C ALA A 37 -16.19 -0.76 -9.15
N LEU A 38 -16.48 -0.72 -7.85
CA LEU A 38 -17.27 -1.73 -7.16
C LEU A 38 -18.71 -1.77 -7.67
N GLY A 39 -19.34 -0.60 -7.85
CA GLY A 39 -20.68 -0.49 -8.41
C GLY A 39 -20.75 -1.07 -9.82
N MET A 40 -19.77 -0.74 -10.67
CA MET A 40 -19.63 -1.31 -12.01
C MET A 40 -19.47 -2.83 -11.96
N SER A 41 -18.62 -3.35 -11.07
CA SER A 41 -18.43 -4.79 -10.90
C SER A 41 -19.69 -5.51 -10.44
N LEU A 42 -20.43 -4.92 -9.50
CA LEU A 42 -21.70 -5.47 -9.03
C LEU A 42 -22.77 -5.46 -10.13
N LEU A 43 -22.85 -4.38 -10.90
CA LEU A 43 -23.74 -4.30 -12.07
C LEU A 43 -23.38 -5.34 -13.13
N LEU A 44 -22.10 -5.61 -13.37
CA LEU A 44 -21.66 -6.67 -14.28
C LEU A 44 -21.99 -8.07 -13.73
N LEU A 45 -21.87 -8.30 -12.42
CA LEU A 45 -22.24 -9.58 -11.79
C LEU A 45 -23.74 -9.84 -11.84
N LEU A 46 -24.56 -8.83 -11.55
CA LEU A 46 -26.02 -8.92 -11.57
C LEU A 46 -26.56 -8.93 -13.01
N GLY A 47 -26.04 -8.04 -13.85
CA GLY A 47 -26.42 -7.88 -15.26
C GLY A 47 -25.92 -9.03 -16.12
N GLY A 48 -24.76 -9.62 -15.84
CA GLY A 48 -24.25 -10.81 -16.53
C GLY A 48 -25.14 -12.05 -16.36
N LYS A 49 -25.90 -12.13 -15.25
CA LYS A 49 -26.96 -13.14 -15.06
C LYS A 49 -28.25 -12.82 -15.85
N ALA A 50 -28.47 -11.56 -16.24
CA ALA A 50 -29.72 -11.10 -16.87
C ALA A 50 -29.62 -10.84 -18.39
N LEU A 51 -28.45 -10.42 -18.91
CA LEU A 51 -28.26 -9.94 -20.29
C LEU A 51 -27.48 -10.93 -21.20
N GLY A 52 -27.26 -12.16 -20.75
CA GLY A 52 -26.47 -13.16 -21.46
C GLY A 52 -25.00 -13.16 -21.04
N GLY A 53 -24.48 -14.32 -20.66
CA GLY A 53 -23.19 -14.50 -20.00
C GLY A 53 -21.95 -14.16 -20.84
N GLU A 54 -22.10 -13.82 -22.13
CA GLU A 54 -20.98 -13.61 -23.05
C GLU A 54 -20.15 -12.37 -22.71
N VAL A 55 -20.78 -11.24 -22.37
CA VAL A 55 -20.06 -9.99 -22.00
C VAL A 55 -19.33 -10.15 -20.67
N TYR A 56 -20.00 -10.75 -19.68
CA TYR A 56 -19.41 -11.04 -18.37
C TYR A 56 -18.23 -12.01 -18.50
N GLY A 57 -18.42 -13.11 -19.23
CA GLY A 57 -17.37 -14.10 -19.47
C GLY A 57 -16.16 -13.51 -20.17
N TYR A 58 -16.37 -12.65 -21.17
CA TYR A 58 -15.28 -12.03 -21.92
C TYR A 58 -14.41 -11.11 -21.04
N PHE A 59 -15.04 -10.30 -20.16
CA PHE A 59 -14.32 -9.37 -19.29
C PHE A 59 -13.59 -10.10 -18.14
N VAL A 60 -14.23 -11.10 -17.52
CA VAL A 60 -13.64 -11.90 -16.44
C VAL A 60 -12.47 -12.75 -16.96
N VAL A 61 -12.62 -13.39 -18.12
CA VAL A 61 -11.52 -14.15 -18.75
C VAL A 61 -10.38 -13.20 -19.14
N GLY A 62 -10.68 -11.98 -19.57
CA GLY A 62 -9.68 -10.95 -19.80
C GLY A 62 -8.90 -10.61 -18.53
N LEU A 63 -9.60 -10.25 -17.46
CA LEU A 63 -8.98 -9.91 -16.17
C LEU A 63 -8.12 -11.05 -15.61
N LYS A 64 -8.58 -12.31 -15.71
CA LYS A 64 -7.78 -13.48 -15.28
C LYS A 64 -6.47 -13.66 -16.03
N LYS A 65 -6.35 -13.12 -17.25
CA LYS A 65 -5.09 -13.17 -18.03
C LYS A 65 -4.10 -12.08 -17.62
N LEU A 66 -4.53 -11.09 -16.85
CA LEU A 66 -3.61 -10.09 -16.31
C LEU A 66 -2.87 -10.68 -15.13
N ASP A 67 -1.55 -10.55 -15.18
CA ASP A 67 -0.72 -10.77 -14.02
C ASP A 67 -0.80 -9.53 -13.12
N PHE A 68 -1.73 -9.57 -12.15
CA PHE A 68 -1.92 -8.50 -11.18
C PHE A 68 -0.69 -8.29 -10.30
N GLN A 69 0.03 -9.36 -9.99
CA GLN A 69 1.26 -9.27 -9.20
C GLN A 69 2.29 -8.46 -9.98
N ALA A 70 2.58 -8.85 -11.23
CA ALA A 70 3.55 -8.13 -12.06
C ALA A 70 3.11 -6.68 -12.33
N LEU A 71 1.82 -6.45 -12.59
CA LEU A 71 1.32 -5.10 -12.84
C LEU A 71 1.44 -4.20 -11.60
N LEU A 72 0.99 -4.66 -10.43
CA LEU A 72 0.96 -3.85 -9.22
C LEU A 72 2.32 -3.74 -8.54
N LEU A 73 3.00 -4.87 -8.29
CA LEU A 73 4.29 -4.88 -7.57
C LEU A 73 5.44 -4.39 -8.46
N ASN A 74 5.53 -4.88 -9.71
CA ASN A 74 6.69 -4.58 -10.56
C ASN A 74 6.44 -3.36 -11.46
N GLY A 75 5.19 -3.11 -11.83
CA GLY A 75 4.83 -2.03 -12.74
C GLY A 75 4.47 -0.70 -12.08
N MET A 76 3.85 -0.72 -10.89
CA MET A 76 3.23 0.49 -10.30
C MET A 76 3.88 0.91 -8.99
N LEU A 77 4.20 -0.05 -8.11
CA LEU A 77 4.70 0.22 -6.77
C LEU A 77 5.96 1.08 -6.77
N GLY A 78 6.91 0.77 -7.68
CA GLY A 78 8.14 1.56 -7.78
C GLY A 78 7.89 3.03 -8.10
N PHE A 79 6.96 3.32 -9.01
CA PHE A 79 6.56 4.68 -9.38
C PHE A 79 5.86 5.41 -8.23
N LEU A 80 4.91 4.75 -7.56
CA LEU A 80 4.15 5.33 -6.45
C LEU A 80 5.06 5.69 -5.28
N LEU A 81 5.95 4.77 -4.89
CA LEU A 81 6.87 4.99 -3.78
C LEU A 81 7.93 6.03 -4.10
N PHE A 82 8.47 6.03 -5.32
CA PHE A 82 9.40 7.08 -5.74
C PHE A 82 8.74 8.47 -5.74
N ALA A 83 7.51 8.58 -6.28
CA ALA A 83 6.75 9.83 -6.33
C ALA A 83 6.47 10.37 -4.92
N GLY A 84 6.02 9.51 -4.00
CA GLY A 84 5.79 9.90 -2.60
C GLY A 84 7.08 10.30 -1.89
N ALA A 85 8.15 9.53 -2.07
CA ALA A 85 9.45 9.80 -1.48
C ALA A 85 10.09 11.12 -1.95
N LEU A 86 9.90 11.47 -3.22
CA LEU A 86 10.42 12.71 -3.81
C LEU A 86 9.88 13.97 -3.10
N GLN A 87 8.66 13.90 -2.54
CA GLN A 87 8.00 15.02 -1.87
C GLN A 87 8.40 15.16 -0.39
N ILE A 88 9.03 14.12 0.19
CA ILE A 88 9.42 14.15 1.60
C ILE A 88 10.51 15.18 1.84
N ARG A 89 10.28 16.03 2.85
CA ARG A 89 11.24 17.03 3.32
C ARG A 89 12.03 16.48 4.51
N LEU A 90 13.30 16.13 4.27
CA LEU A 90 14.20 15.57 5.29
C LEU A 90 14.41 16.52 6.48
N SER A 91 14.44 17.84 6.26
CA SER A 91 14.59 18.82 7.34
C SER A 91 13.46 18.72 8.37
N ILE A 92 12.24 18.49 7.90
CA ILE A 92 11.04 18.35 8.74
C ILE A 92 11.00 16.95 9.36
N LEU A 93 11.22 15.91 8.54
CA LEU A 93 11.19 14.52 8.98
C LEU A 93 12.23 14.23 10.08
N LYS A 94 13.39 14.89 10.07
CA LYS A 94 14.43 14.76 11.11
C LYS A 94 13.93 15.07 12.52
N HIS A 95 12.92 15.94 12.67
CA HIS A 95 12.37 16.32 13.98
C HIS A 95 11.48 15.23 14.59
N GLN A 96 10.97 14.30 13.77
CA GLN A 96 10.10 13.18 14.19
C GLN A 96 10.62 11.83 13.70
N LYS A 97 11.94 11.74 13.46
CA LYS A 97 12.56 10.57 12.82
C LYS A 97 12.38 9.28 13.62
N TRP A 98 12.38 9.38 14.96
CA TRP A 98 12.24 8.22 15.83
C TRP A 98 10.81 7.73 15.87
N GLU A 99 9.85 8.66 15.95
CA GLU A 99 8.42 8.35 15.87
C GLU A 99 8.08 7.67 14.56
N ILE A 100 8.52 8.23 13.43
CA ILE A 100 8.29 7.66 12.11
C ILE A 100 8.95 6.29 11.96
N LEU A 101 10.21 6.14 12.39
CA LEU A 101 10.91 4.85 12.30
C LEU A 101 10.23 3.77 13.14
N ILE A 102 9.82 4.10 14.36
CA ILE A 102 9.14 3.16 15.27
C ILE A 102 7.75 2.82 14.73
N LEU A 103 6.99 3.80 14.21
CA LEU A 103 5.68 3.55 13.62
C LEU A 103 5.79 2.73 12.32
N ALA A 104 6.76 3.03 11.45
CA ALA A 104 6.94 2.33 10.18
C ALA A 104 7.47 0.90 10.36
N CYS A 105 8.40 0.68 11.31
CA CYS A 105 9.05 -0.61 11.50
C CYS A 105 8.42 -1.42 12.64
N VAL A 106 8.45 -0.89 13.87
CA VAL A 106 8.01 -1.62 15.06
C VAL A 106 6.51 -1.83 15.06
N SER A 107 5.71 -0.81 14.74
CA SER A 107 4.24 -0.97 14.68
C SER A 107 3.82 -1.89 13.54
N THR A 108 4.50 -1.88 12.38
CA THR A 108 4.21 -2.82 11.28
C THR A 108 4.53 -4.27 11.65
N LEU A 109 5.69 -4.52 12.27
CA LEU A 109 6.04 -5.86 12.77
C LEU A 109 5.08 -6.30 13.87
N LEU A 110 4.79 -5.44 14.84
CA LEU A 110 3.86 -5.72 15.93
C LEU A 110 2.46 -6.02 15.40
N SER A 111 1.96 -5.22 14.45
CA SER A 111 0.69 -5.48 13.74
C SER A 111 0.72 -6.85 13.06
N THR A 112 1.80 -7.20 12.38
CA THR A 112 1.96 -8.49 11.71
C THR A 112 1.82 -9.67 12.68
N PHE A 113 2.54 -9.62 13.81
CA PHE A 113 2.49 -10.67 14.83
C PHE A 113 1.16 -10.73 15.56
N ILE A 114 0.54 -9.59 15.88
CA ILE A 114 -0.77 -9.56 16.52
C ILE A 114 -1.83 -10.13 15.58
N ILE A 115 -1.85 -9.72 14.31
CA ILE A 115 -2.82 -10.22 13.33
C ILE A 115 -2.64 -11.73 13.14
N GLY A 116 -1.40 -12.18 12.94
CA GLY A 116 -1.11 -13.60 12.77
C GLY A 116 -1.45 -14.43 14.02
N GLY A 117 -1.11 -13.94 15.21
CA GLY A 117 -1.42 -14.63 16.47
C GLY A 117 -2.92 -14.71 16.76
N LEU A 118 -3.65 -13.60 16.56
CA LEU A 118 -5.11 -13.58 16.70
C LEU A 118 -5.77 -14.49 15.68
N LEU A 119 -5.34 -14.46 14.42
CA LEU A 119 -5.91 -15.30 13.38
C LEU A 119 -5.63 -16.78 13.65
N PHE A 120 -4.42 -17.13 14.11
CA PHE A 120 -4.07 -18.49 14.51
C PHE A 120 -4.97 -19.01 15.64
N TRP A 121 -5.35 -18.13 16.58
CA TRP A 121 -6.25 -18.48 17.67
C TRP A 121 -7.72 -18.60 17.25
N VAL A 122 -8.19 -17.73 16.35
CA VAL A 122 -9.60 -17.71 15.90
C VAL A 122 -9.88 -18.76 14.81
N ALA A 123 -8.94 -19.04 13.92
CA ALA A 123 -9.18 -19.90 12.76
C ALA A 123 -9.68 -21.32 13.12
N PRO A 124 -9.15 -22.02 14.16
CA PRO A 124 -9.70 -23.29 14.62
C PRO A 124 -11.15 -23.19 15.11
N GLN A 125 -11.55 -22.07 15.71
CA GLN A 125 -12.90 -21.83 16.20
C GLN A 125 -13.91 -21.64 15.05
N LEU A 126 -13.42 -21.22 13.89
CA LEU A 126 -14.19 -21.11 12.64
C LEU A 126 -14.16 -22.41 11.82
N GLY A 127 -13.59 -23.50 12.34
CA GLY A 127 -13.54 -24.80 11.68
C GLY A 127 -12.40 -24.98 10.68
N LEU A 128 -11.42 -24.08 10.66
CA LEU A 128 -10.35 -24.03 9.66
C LEU A 128 -9.00 -23.80 10.36
N PRO A 129 -8.34 -24.84 10.90
CA PRO A 129 -7.06 -24.68 11.59
C PRO A 129 -5.96 -24.27 10.59
N LEU A 130 -5.40 -23.08 10.78
CA LEU A 130 -4.33 -22.55 9.95
C LEU A 130 -2.98 -22.74 10.63
N ALA A 131 -1.94 -23.02 9.84
CA ALA A 131 -0.57 -22.94 10.34
C ALA A 131 -0.22 -21.48 10.71
N LEU A 132 0.56 -21.30 11.78
CA LEU A 132 0.96 -19.98 12.25
C LEU A 132 1.67 -19.16 11.16
N THR A 133 2.47 -19.79 10.30
CA THR A 133 3.15 -19.15 9.17
C THR A 133 2.17 -18.54 8.18
N HIS A 134 1.09 -19.24 7.83
CA HIS A 134 0.02 -18.70 6.98
C HIS A 134 -0.69 -17.51 7.62
N CYS A 135 -0.91 -17.56 8.94
CA CYS A 135 -1.51 -16.45 9.66
C CYS A 135 -0.58 -15.23 9.74
N LEU A 136 0.71 -15.44 10.00
CA LEU A 136 1.73 -14.37 9.98
C LEU A 136 1.88 -13.78 8.58
N LEU A 137 1.79 -14.59 7.53
CA LEU A 137 1.80 -14.13 6.14
C LEU A 137 0.62 -13.20 5.85
N PHE A 138 -0.58 -13.53 6.34
CA PHE A 138 -1.73 -12.62 6.30
C PHE A 138 -1.49 -11.33 7.10
N GLY A 139 -0.88 -11.46 8.28
CA GLY A 139 -0.47 -10.31 9.08
C GLY A 139 0.47 -9.38 8.32
N ALA A 140 1.47 -9.93 7.64
CA ALA A 140 2.47 -9.15 6.91
C ALA A 140 1.87 -8.44 5.70
N LEU A 141 1.02 -9.13 4.93
CA LEU A 141 0.45 -8.52 3.73
C LEU A 141 -0.55 -7.40 4.06
N ILE A 142 -1.23 -7.45 5.21
CA ILE A 142 -2.26 -6.46 5.57
C ILE A 142 -1.75 -5.37 6.54
N SER A 143 -0.53 -5.51 7.07
CA SER A 143 0.04 -4.54 8.03
C SER A 143 0.54 -3.22 7.43
N PRO A 144 0.93 -3.12 6.15
CA PRO A 144 1.20 -1.85 5.48
C PRO A 144 -0.04 -0.98 5.28
N THR A 145 0.12 0.34 5.34
CA THR A 145 -0.97 1.31 5.16
C THR A 145 -0.73 2.17 3.93
N ASP A 146 -1.80 2.57 3.27
CA ASP A 146 -1.75 3.42 2.08
C ASP A 146 -1.67 4.91 2.47
N PRO A 147 -0.54 5.60 2.21
CA PRO A 147 -0.40 7.03 2.53
C PRO A 147 -1.37 7.90 1.75
N ILE A 148 -1.65 7.51 0.51
CA ILE A 148 -2.12 8.43 -0.53
C ILE A 148 -3.58 8.79 -0.26
N ALA A 149 -4.39 7.77 0.04
CA ALA A 149 -5.79 7.97 0.39
C ALA A 149 -5.92 8.84 1.66
N VAL A 150 -5.02 8.73 2.62
CA VAL A 150 -5.15 9.47 3.89
C VAL A 150 -4.63 10.89 3.74
N LEU A 151 -3.46 11.06 3.11
CA LEU A 151 -2.79 12.34 2.99
C LEU A 151 -3.60 13.34 2.16
N ALA A 152 -4.28 12.89 1.12
CA ALA A 152 -5.16 13.77 0.35
C ALA A 152 -6.32 14.30 1.22
N ILE A 153 -6.88 13.50 2.13
CA ILE A 153 -7.89 13.97 3.10
C ILE A 153 -7.26 14.95 4.08
N LEU A 154 -6.10 14.61 4.67
CA LEU A 154 -5.42 15.44 5.66
C LEU A 154 -5.04 16.82 5.10
N LYS A 155 -4.48 16.86 3.89
CA LYS A 155 -4.12 18.11 3.18
C LYS A 155 -5.36 18.94 2.87
N LYS A 156 -6.42 18.33 2.31
CA LYS A 156 -7.68 19.02 1.98
C LYS A 156 -8.38 19.60 3.21
N MET A 157 -8.27 18.92 4.35
CA MET A 157 -8.92 19.29 5.61
C MET A 157 -8.04 20.17 6.51
N GLY A 158 -6.79 20.45 6.13
CA GLY A 158 -5.86 21.26 6.93
C GLY A 158 -5.52 20.62 8.28
N ALA A 159 -5.22 19.32 8.30
CA ALA A 159 -4.82 18.63 9.52
C ALA A 159 -3.50 19.20 10.09
N PRO A 160 -3.23 19.04 11.41
CA PRO A 160 -1.98 19.49 12.02
C PRO A 160 -0.78 18.89 11.30
N GLU A 161 0.24 19.72 11.05
CA GLU A 161 1.41 19.36 10.25
C GLU A 161 2.12 18.13 10.84
N ASP A 162 2.26 18.06 12.16
CA ASP A 162 2.89 16.93 12.86
C ASP A 162 2.21 15.58 12.55
N ILE A 163 0.87 15.56 12.48
CA ILE A 163 0.11 14.33 12.19
C ILE A 163 0.29 13.96 10.71
N ALA A 164 0.24 14.94 9.81
CA ALA A 164 0.45 14.71 8.38
C ALA A 164 1.85 14.14 8.10
N ILE A 165 2.89 14.68 8.75
CA ILE A 165 4.27 14.19 8.64
C ILE A 165 4.39 12.75 9.16
N GLN A 166 3.75 12.43 10.29
CA GLN A 166 3.77 11.07 10.84
C GLN A 166 3.08 10.06 9.92
N VAL A 167 1.91 10.40 9.38
CA VAL A 167 1.17 9.54 8.45
C VAL A 167 1.94 9.34 7.14
N GLU A 168 2.50 10.42 6.58
CA GLU A 168 3.29 10.39 5.34
C GLU A 168 4.56 9.55 5.51
N GLY A 169 5.30 9.80 6.59
CA GLY A 169 6.51 9.06 6.90
C GLY A 169 6.24 7.60 7.20
N GLU A 170 5.29 7.28 8.07
CA GLU A 170 4.97 5.89 8.42
C GLU A 170 4.58 5.08 7.19
N SER A 171 3.62 5.57 6.42
CA SER A 171 3.05 4.81 5.30
C SER A 171 4.06 4.62 4.16
N LEU A 172 4.94 5.60 3.91
CA LEU A 172 5.95 5.43 2.87
C LEU A 172 6.97 4.34 3.21
N PHE A 173 7.45 4.30 4.46
CA PHE A 173 8.42 3.29 4.88
C PHE A 173 7.78 1.92 5.16
N ASN A 174 6.54 1.90 5.65
CA ASN A 174 5.86 0.64 6.00
C ASN A 174 5.50 -0.21 4.77
N ASP A 175 5.26 0.37 3.59
CA ASP A 175 5.05 -0.36 2.35
C ASP A 175 6.29 -1.19 2.00
N GLY A 176 7.47 -0.56 2.10
CA GLY A 176 8.74 -1.24 1.87
C GLY A 176 9.05 -2.29 2.92
N ILE A 177 8.88 -1.97 4.21
CA ILE A 177 9.13 -2.92 5.31
C ILE A 177 8.16 -4.10 5.25
N GLY A 178 6.88 -3.85 5.01
CA GLY A 178 5.87 -4.90 4.94
C GLY A 178 6.07 -5.84 3.77
N LEU A 179 6.50 -5.34 2.60
CA LEU A 179 6.86 -6.23 1.50
C LEU A 179 8.05 -7.13 1.88
N VAL A 180 9.09 -6.60 2.54
CA VAL A 180 10.22 -7.41 3.01
C VAL A 180 9.76 -8.48 4.01
N VAL A 181 8.93 -8.10 4.99
CA VAL A 181 8.37 -9.07 5.96
C VAL A 181 7.54 -10.13 5.25
N PHE A 182 6.74 -9.75 4.25
CA PHE A 182 5.93 -10.66 3.45
C PHE A 182 6.79 -11.64 2.64
N VAL A 183 7.83 -11.16 1.94
CA VAL A 183 8.73 -12.00 1.15
C VAL A 183 9.43 -13.02 2.04
N VAL A 184 9.98 -12.57 3.18
CA VAL A 184 10.64 -13.42 4.16
C VAL A 184 9.68 -14.50 4.70
N LEU A 185 8.47 -14.12 5.11
CA LEU A 185 7.48 -15.08 5.62
C LEU A 185 6.93 -16.00 4.52
N SER A 186 6.84 -15.53 3.28
CA SER A 186 6.43 -16.33 2.13
C SER A 186 7.47 -17.41 1.85
N GLN A 187 8.76 -17.06 1.87
CA GLN A 187 9.84 -18.03 1.78
C GLN A 187 9.75 -19.05 2.93
N MET A 188 9.51 -18.61 4.17
CA MET A 188 9.32 -19.54 5.29
C MET A 188 8.09 -20.44 5.17
N ALA A 189 6.99 -19.94 4.59
CA ALA A 189 5.74 -20.68 4.48
C ALA A 189 5.78 -21.75 3.37
N PHE A 190 6.55 -21.51 2.30
CA PHE A 190 6.50 -22.34 1.10
C PHE A 190 7.83 -23.02 0.74
N SER A 191 8.93 -22.71 1.43
CA SER A 191 10.19 -23.43 1.23
C SER A 191 10.14 -24.80 1.89
N THR A 192 10.76 -25.78 1.24
CA THR A 192 10.90 -27.15 1.75
C THR A 192 12.02 -27.29 2.78
N GLU A 193 12.92 -26.32 2.87
CA GLU A 193 14.04 -26.31 3.80
C GLU A 193 13.65 -25.67 5.14
N SER A 194 14.14 -26.24 6.25
CA SER A 194 13.97 -25.65 7.58
C SER A 194 14.84 -24.40 7.70
N ILE A 195 14.23 -23.23 7.54
CA ILE A 195 14.92 -21.94 7.70
C ILE A 195 15.12 -21.66 9.19
N THR A 196 16.36 -21.44 9.61
CA THR A 196 16.70 -21.04 10.99
C THR A 196 16.35 -19.57 11.25
N THR A 197 16.08 -19.20 12.50
CA THR A 197 15.80 -17.81 12.90
C THR A 197 16.93 -16.85 12.53
N LEU A 198 18.18 -17.33 12.54
CA LEU A 198 19.35 -16.57 12.09
C LEU A 198 19.26 -16.27 10.59
N GLN A 199 18.97 -17.28 9.75
CA GLN A 199 18.82 -17.09 8.31
C GLN A 199 17.69 -16.11 7.96
N VAL A 200 16.55 -16.22 8.65
CA VAL A 200 15.42 -15.26 8.52
C VAL A 200 15.87 -13.84 8.84
N SER A 201 16.60 -13.65 9.94
CA SER A 201 17.09 -12.34 10.35
C SER A 201 18.09 -11.78 9.34
N VAL A 202 19.03 -12.60 8.86
CA VAL A 202 20.01 -12.21 7.85
C VAL A 202 19.32 -11.82 6.54
N LEU A 203 18.35 -12.60 6.07
CA LEU A 203 17.57 -12.30 4.86
C LEU A 203 16.81 -10.98 5.00
N PHE A 204 16.12 -10.78 6.13
CA PHE A 204 15.41 -9.55 6.41
C PHE A 204 16.33 -8.33 6.38
N PHE A 205 17.48 -8.38 7.06
CA PHE A 205 18.44 -7.28 7.06
C PHE A 205 19.09 -7.08 5.69
N HIS A 206 19.36 -8.15 4.94
CA HIS A 206 19.87 -8.07 3.58
C HIS A 206 18.89 -7.36 2.65
N GLU A 207 17.62 -7.78 2.62
CA GLU A 207 16.61 -7.14 1.79
C GLU A 207 16.35 -5.69 2.20
N ALA A 208 16.17 -5.44 3.50
CA ALA A 208 15.82 -4.11 4.00
C ALA A 208 16.97 -3.11 3.93
N ILE A 209 18.11 -3.43 4.54
CA ILE A 209 19.28 -2.53 4.56
C ILE A 209 19.91 -2.48 3.18
N GLY A 210 20.01 -3.61 2.48
CA GLY A 210 20.50 -3.67 1.11
C GLY A 210 19.67 -2.79 0.18
N GLY A 211 18.34 -2.80 0.31
CA GLY A 211 17.44 -1.94 -0.48
C GLY A 211 17.69 -0.46 -0.20
N LEU A 212 17.80 -0.08 1.08
CA LEU A 212 18.10 1.30 1.48
C LEU A 212 19.46 1.79 0.97
N ILE A 213 20.51 0.97 1.09
CA ILE A 213 21.86 1.29 0.61
C ILE A 213 21.88 1.39 -0.92
N TYR A 214 21.30 0.40 -1.60
CA TYR A 214 21.23 0.38 -3.07
C TYR A 214 20.46 1.59 -3.59
N GLY A 215 19.29 1.89 -3.04
CA GLY A 215 18.54 3.10 -3.37
C GLY A 215 19.31 4.38 -3.10
N ALA A 216 20.11 4.41 -2.03
CA ALA A 216 20.95 5.55 -1.73
C ALA A 216 22.02 5.77 -2.81
N VAL A 217 22.74 4.70 -3.16
CA VAL A 217 23.73 4.69 -4.24
C VAL A 217 23.09 5.11 -5.56
N LEU A 218 21.94 4.54 -5.91
CA LEU A 218 21.20 4.86 -7.13
C LEU A 218 20.80 6.34 -7.19
N GLY A 219 20.30 6.89 -6.07
CA GLY A 219 19.97 8.31 -5.95
C GLY A 219 21.19 9.22 -6.12
N PHE A 220 22.34 8.85 -5.55
CA PHE A 220 23.59 9.60 -5.72
C PHE A 220 24.17 9.49 -7.14
N LEU A 221 24.07 8.32 -7.78
CA LEU A 221 24.46 8.14 -9.17
C LEU A 221 23.63 9.05 -10.08
N LEU A 222 22.31 9.09 -9.89
CA LEU A 222 21.45 9.98 -10.67
C LEU A 222 21.68 11.46 -10.34
N HIS A 223 21.93 11.80 -9.06
CA HIS A 223 22.35 13.14 -8.65
C HIS A 223 23.55 13.62 -9.45
N HIS A 224 24.54 12.76 -9.62
CA HIS A 224 25.73 13.08 -10.41
C HIS A 224 25.41 13.17 -11.91
N PHE A 225 24.54 12.28 -12.39
CA PHE A 225 24.14 12.24 -13.79
C PHE A 225 23.40 13.51 -14.23
N PHE A 226 22.65 14.18 -13.35
CA PHE A 226 21.97 15.44 -13.67
C PHE A 226 22.88 16.55 -14.17
N ARG A 227 24.19 16.53 -13.87
CA ARG A 227 25.13 17.52 -14.41
C ARG A 227 25.30 17.45 -15.94
N TYR A 228 24.90 16.33 -16.56
CA TYR A 228 24.95 16.11 -18.00
C TYR A 228 23.62 16.42 -18.70
N CYS A 229 22.60 16.84 -17.94
CA CYS A 229 21.32 17.24 -18.50
C CYS A 229 21.31 18.75 -18.70
N GLU A 230 21.15 19.18 -19.95
CA GLU A 230 21.11 20.60 -20.31
C GLU A 230 19.67 21.13 -20.38
N GLU A 231 18.71 20.26 -20.71
CA GLU A 231 17.31 20.62 -20.85
C GLU A 231 16.46 20.19 -19.64
N GLU A 232 15.49 21.03 -19.28
CA GLU A 232 14.51 20.76 -18.21
C GLU A 232 13.75 19.44 -18.44
N THR A 233 13.34 19.17 -19.68
CA THR A 233 12.64 17.94 -20.05
C THR A 233 13.53 16.72 -19.79
N GLN A 234 14.82 16.80 -20.09
CA GLN A 234 15.77 15.71 -19.85
C GLN A 234 15.94 15.44 -18.36
N LEU A 235 16.05 16.49 -17.54
CA LEU A 235 16.12 16.37 -16.08
C LEU A 235 14.91 15.61 -15.52
N MET A 236 13.71 15.91 -15.99
CA MET A 236 12.49 15.20 -15.59
C MET A 236 12.49 13.75 -16.08
N LEU A 237 12.75 13.50 -17.38
CA LEU A 237 12.71 12.15 -17.95
C LEU A 237 13.73 11.21 -17.32
N VAL A 238 14.92 11.70 -16.99
CA VAL A 238 15.98 10.91 -16.34
C VAL A 238 15.56 10.38 -14.97
N THR A 239 14.64 11.06 -14.25
CA THR A 239 14.10 10.53 -12.99
C THR A 239 13.31 9.24 -13.16
N LEU A 240 12.76 8.97 -14.35
CA LEU A 240 12.06 7.70 -14.65
C LEU A 240 12.99 6.49 -14.62
N LEU A 241 14.31 6.68 -14.75
CA LEU A 241 15.29 5.58 -14.67
C LEU A 241 15.23 4.84 -13.33
N ILE A 242 14.84 5.53 -12.25
CA ILE A 242 14.79 4.95 -10.91
C ILE A 242 13.67 3.91 -10.78
N PRO A 243 12.38 4.26 -10.94
CA PRO A 243 11.31 3.28 -10.82
C PRO A 243 11.22 2.29 -11.98
N THR A 244 12.02 2.46 -13.03
CA THR A 244 12.13 1.49 -14.14
C THR A 244 13.36 0.60 -13.97
N ALA A 245 14.48 0.96 -14.59
CA ALA A 245 15.72 0.19 -14.56
C ALA A 245 16.26 0.00 -13.14
N GLY A 246 16.17 1.03 -12.31
CA GLY A 246 16.62 0.98 -10.92
C GLY A 246 15.86 -0.05 -10.08
N TYR A 247 14.54 -0.16 -10.27
CA TYR A 247 13.70 -1.13 -9.57
C TYR A 247 14.05 -2.56 -10.00
N VAL A 248 14.13 -2.83 -11.30
CA VAL A 248 14.50 -4.16 -11.83
C VAL A 248 15.90 -4.58 -11.36
N MET A 249 16.86 -3.66 -11.34
CA MET A 249 18.20 -3.94 -10.84
C MET A 249 18.23 -4.26 -9.34
N ALA A 250 17.31 -3.70 -8.54
CA ALA A 250 17.16 -4.07 -7.13
C ALA A 250 16.78 -5.54 -6.98
N GLU A 251 15.85 -6.03 -7.80
CA GLU A 251 15.43 -7.43 -7.82
C GLU A 251 16.59 -8.35 -8.21
N VAL A 252 17.39 -7.97 -9.21
CA VAL A 252 18.59 -8.72 -9.62
C VAL A 252 19.61 -8.81 -8.49
N PHE A 253 19.77 -7.77 -7.69
CA PHE A 253 20.63 -7.79 -6.50
C PHE A 253 20.01 -8.50 -5.29
N GLY A 254 18.76 -8.95 -5.37
CA GLY A 254 18.07 -9.61 -4.26
C GLY A 254 17.76 -8.67 -3.09
N VAL A 255 17.61 -7.37 -3.36
CA VAL A 255 17.30 -6.35 -2.35
C VAL A 255 15.92 -5.74 -2.55
N SER A 256 15.36 -5.10 -1.53
CA SER A 256 14.02 -4.52 -1.61
C SER A 256 13.93 -3.36 -2.60
N GLY A 257 13.29 -3.60 -3.75
CA GLY A 257 12.95 -2.57 -4.74
C GLY A 257 12.18 -1.39 -4.14
N PRO A 258 11.09 -1.61 -3.39
CA PRO A 258 10.36 -0.55 -2.71
C PRO A 258 11.20 0.35 -1.80
N LEU A 259 12.01 -0.23 -0.91
CA LEU A 259 12.88 0.56 -0.02
C LEU A 259 13.97 1.29 -0.81
N ALA A 260 14.43 0.72 -1.92
CA ALA A 260 15.34 1.40 -2.82
C ALA A 260 14.71 2.64 -3.47
N MET A 261 13.45 2.56 -3.91
CA MET A 261 12.73 3.71 -4.48
C MET A 261 12.52 4.81 -3.46
N VAL A 262 12.19 4.44 -2.22
CA VAL A 262 12.02 5.39 -1.11
C VAL A 262 13.34 6.10 -0.81
N SER A 263 14.42 5.33 -0.66
CA SER A 263 15.75 5.87 -0.40
C SER A 263 16.24 6.79 -1.53
N ALA A 264 16.10 6.37 -2.79
CA ALA A 264 16.47 7.15 -3.96
C ALA A 264 15.62 8.43 -4.12
N GLY A 265 14.31 8.35 -3.93
CA GLY A 265 13.38 9.48 -4.01
C GLY A 265 13.68 10.54 -2.95
N ILE A 266 13.94 10.12 -1.71
CA ILE A 266 14.35 11.02 -0.62
C ILE A 266 15.65 11.74 -0.96
N ILE A 267 16.66 11.03 -1.49
CA ILE A 267 17.93 11.65 -1.87
C ILE A 267 17.73 12.68 -2.98
N ILE A 268 16.99 12.34 -4.02
CA ILE A 268 16.78 13.25 -5.14
C ILE A 268 15.98 14.48 -4.69
N GLY A 269 14.88 14.28 -3.97
CA GLY A 269 14.02 15.36 -3.50
C GLY A 269 14.76 16.37 -2.62
N ASN A 270 15.74 15.92 -1.84
CA ASN A 270 16.41 16.77 -0.84
C ASN A 270 17.81 17.24 -1.23
N PHE A 271 18.53 16.54 -2.12
CA PHE A 271 19.89 16.92 -2.53
C PHE A 271 19.97 17.34 -4.00
N SER A 272 19.25 16.66 -4.90
CA SER A 272 19.31 16.93 -6.33
C SER A 272 18.40 18.07 -6.74
N VAL A 273 17.13 18.03 -6.32
CA VAL A 273 16.12 19.04 -6.66
C VAL A 273 16.54 20.44 -6.21
N PRO A 274 17.07 20.66 -4.99
CA PRO A 274 17.52 21.99 -4.59
C PRO A 274 18.75 22.52 -5.35
N LYS A 275 19.58 21.62 -5.90
CA LYS A 275 20.86 21.97 -6.54
C LYS A 275 20.73 22.19 -8.05
N TYR A 276 19.99 21.33 -8.74
CA TYR A 276 19.93 21.31 -10.20
C TYR A 276 18.67 21.96 -10.77
N PHE A 277 17.59 22.07 -9.99
CA PHE A 277 16.32 22.61 -10.47
C PHE A 277 16.09 24.01 -9.93
N VAL A 278 15.79 24.95 -10.83
CA VAL A 278 15.33 26.30 -10.47
C VAL A 278 13.87 26.24 -9.99
N ARG A 279 13.39 27.25 -9.25
CA ARG A 279 12.07 27.22 -8.60
C ARG A 279 10.90 26.83 -9.53
N GLN A 280 10.89 27.30 -10.78
CA GLN A 280 9.85 26.94 -11.74
C GLN A 280 9.94 25.46 -12.16
N GLU A 281 11.14 24.98 -12.45
CA GLU A 281 11.41 23.59 -12.84
C GLU A 281 11.07 22.60 -11.71
N ARG A 282 11.30 22.99 -10.44
CA ARG A 282 10.87 22.20 -9.27
C ARG A 282 9.36 21.97 -9.27
N VAL A 283 8.58 23.01 -9.56
CA VAL A 283 7.12 22.90 -9.63
C VAL A 283 6.73 21.97 -10.76
N LYS A 284 7.37 22.06 -11.93
CA LYS A 284 7.08 21.16 -13.05
C LYS A 284 7.44 19.71 -12.73
N LEU A 285 8.60 19.44 -12.12
CA LEU A 285 8.99 18.10 -11.69
C LEU A 285 7.98 17.49 -10.70
N LEU A 286 7.58 18.25 -9.68
CA LEU A 286 6.59 17.79 -8.70
C LEU A 286 5.21 17.58 -9.35
N THR A 287 4.84 18.43 -10.31
CA THR A 287 3.58 18.28 -11.05
C THR A 287 3.62 17.04 -11.93
N PHE A 288 4.73 16.80 -12.63
CA PHE A 288 4.96 15.61 -13.45
C PHE A 288 4.81 14.33 -12.63
N TRP A 289 5.47 14.24 -11.47
CA TRP A 289 5.37 13.08 -10.59
C TRP A 289 3.99 12.96 -9.94
N SER A 290 3.33 14.07 -9.59
CA SER A 290 1.95 14.05 -9.10
C SER A 290 0.96 13.54 -10.15
N LEU A 291 1.16 13.83 -11.44
CA LEU A 291 0.35 13.29 -12.53
C LEU A 291 0.54 11.77 -12.70
N ILE A 292 1.79 11.30 -12.67
CA ILE A 292 2.13 9.87 -12.72
C ILE A 292 1.49 9.14 -11.54
N GLU A 293 1.67 9.67 -10.33
CA GLU A 293 1.09 9.13 -9.11
C GLU A 293 -0.44 9.07 -9.20
N SER A 294 -1.09 10.16 -9.62
CA SER A 294 -2.55 10.22 -9.77
C SER A 294 -3.07 9.20 -10.78
N PHE A 295 -2.37 9.04 -11.92
CA PHE A 295 -2.71 8.06 -12.93
C PHE A 295 -2.62 6.62 -12.39
N PHE A 296 -1.49 6.26 -11.77
CA PHE A 296 -1.32 4.92 -11.21
C PHE A 296 -2.27 4.64 -10.06
N ASN A 297 -2.60 5.62 -9.22
CA ASN A 297 -3.60 5.47 -8.18
C ASN A 297 -5.00 5.23 -8.75
N ALA A 298 -5.42 6.01 -9.75
CA ALA A 298 -6.71 5.79 -10.40
C ALA A 298 -6.79 4.38 -10.99
N LEU A 299 -5.71 3.90 -11.60
CA LEU A 299 -5.61 2.53 -12.10
C LEU A 299 -5.66 1.49 -10.96
N LEU A 300 -4.92 1.71 -9.87
CA LEU A 300 -4.87 0.82 -8.71
C LEU A 300 -6.25 0.66 -8.06
N PHE A 301 -6.93 1.77 -7.76
CA PHE A 301 -8.25 1.75 -7.12
C PHE A 301 -9.35 1.23 -8.06
N LEU A 302 -9.24 1.47 -9.37
CA LEU A 302 -10.11 0.81 -10.35
C LEU A 302 -9.90 -0.71 -10.32
N LEU A 303 -8.66 -1.17 -10.43
CA LEU A 303 -8.31 -2.61 -10.40
C LEU A 303 -8.82 -3.26 -9.12
N LEU A 304 -8.66 -2.58 -7.98
CA LEU A 304 -9.17 -3.00 -6.69
C LEU A 304 -10.68 -3.21 -6.71
N GLY A 305 -11.46 -2.29 -7.29
CA GLY A 305 -12.90 -2.48 -7.42
C GLY A 305 -13.26 -3.62 -8.38
N LEU A 306 -12.50 -3.80 -9.46
CA LEU A 306 -12.69 -4.87 -10.44
C LEU A 306 -12.28 -6.26 -9.91
N LEU A 307 -11.41 -6.33 -8.91
CA LEU A 307 -11.02 -7.60 -8.25
C LEU A 307 -12.23 -8.32 -7.65
N LEU A 308 -13.34 -7.63 -7.35
CA LEU A 308 -14.60 -8.25 -6.95
C LEU A 308 -15.04 -9.37 -7.91
N LEU A 309 -14.75 -9.21 -9.20
CA LEU A 309 -15.12 -10.15 -10.26
C LEU A 309 -14.27 -11.43 -10.25
N LEU A 310 -13.09 -11.39 -9.61
CA LEU A 310 -12.15 -12.50 -9.52
C LEU A 310 -12.24 -13.26 -8.19
N VAL A 311 -12.80 -12.63 -7.16
CA VAL A 311 -12.91 -13.21 -5.82
C VAL A 311 -14.08 -14.20 -5.76
N THR A 312 -13.80 -15.43 -5.31
CA THR A 312 -14.80 -16.48 -5.10
C THR A 312 -15.32 -16.45 -3.67
N PHE A 313 -16.58 -16.05 -3.50
CA PHE A 313 -17.22 -15.99 -2.18
C PHE A 313 -17.85 -17.35 -1.81
N LYS A 314 -17.03 -18.30 -1.38
CA LYS A 314 -17.51 -19.59 -0.83
C LYS A 314 -18.09 -19.37 0.58
N ALA A 315 -19.18 -20.05 0.93
CA ALA A 315 -19.84 -19.90 2.23
C ALA A 315 -18.91 -20.07 3.47
N PRO A 316 -17.95 -21.02 3.49
CA PRO A 316 -16.99 -21.15 4.60
C PRO A 316 -16.10 -19.91 4.80
N LEU A 317 -15.88 -19.12 3.76
CA LEU A 317 -15.00 -17.95 3.79
C LEU A 317 -15.67 -16.71 4.39
N TRP A 318 -16.99 -16.70 4.54
CA TRP A 318 -17.74 -15.50 4.97
C TRP A 318 -17.36 -15.09 6.39
N TRP A 319 -17.20 -16.06 7.30
CA TRP A 319 -16.80 -15.75 8.68
C TRP A 319 -15.40 -15.15 8.74
N PHE A 320 -14.45 -15.69 7.98
CA PHE A 320 -13.09 -15.12 7.88
C PHE A 320 -13.09 -13.71 7.32
N MET A 321 -13.94 -13.45 6.33
CA MET A 321 -14.14 -12.12 5.75
C MET A 321 -14.58 -11.11 6.83
N PHE A 322 -15.63 -11.42 7.60
CA PHE A 322 -16.14 -10.51 8.62
C PHE A 322 -15.22 -10.36 9.83
N VAL A 323 -14.56 -11.45 10.26
CA VAL A 323 -13.65 -11.46 11.41
C VAL A 323 -12.35 -10.71 11.11
N SER A 324 -11.88 -10.74 9.86
CA SER A 324 -10.63 -10.07 9.49
C SER A 324 -10.65 -8.57 9.75
N ILE A 325 -11.80 -7.89 9.56
CA ILE A 325 -11.96 -6.44 9.77
C ILE A 325 -11.68 -6.03 11.23
N PRO A 326 -12.45 -6.49 12.25
CA PRO A 326 -12.19 -6.11 13.63
C PRO A 326 -10.83 -6.59 14.13
N LEU A 327 -10.32 -7.72 13.63
CA LEU A 327 -9.00 -8.23 13.98
C LEU A 327 -7.89 -7.28 13.52
N VAL A 328 -7.93 -6.81 12.27
CA VAL A 328 -6.95 -5.85 11.74
C VAL A 328 -7.07 -4.49 12.44
N LEU A 329 -8.29 -4.02 12.71
CA LEU A 329 -8.51 -2.76 13.44
C LEU A 329 -7.97 -2.83 14.87
N LEU A 330 -8.22 -3.95 15.58
CA LEU A 330 -7.70 -4.17 16.92
C LEU A 330 -6.17 -4.21 16.92
N ALA A 331 -5.58 -4.95 15.97
CA ALA A 331 -4.14 -5.03 15.84
C ALA A 331 -3.52 -3.65 15.57
N ARG A 332 -4.12 -2.85 14.68
CA ARG A 332 -3.69 -1.47 14.41
C ARG A 332 -3.81 -0.58 15.64
N ALA A 333 -4.90 -0.71 16.40
CA ALA A 333 -5.07 0.04 17.64
C ALA A 333 -3.94 -0.29 18.64
N ILE A 334 -3.66 -1.57 18.87
CA ILE A 334 -2.59 -1.99 19.78
C ILE A 334 -1.22 -1.55 19.25
N SER A 335 -0.95 -1.75 17.95
CA SER A 335 0.35 -1.49 17.35
C SER A 335 0.73 -0.01 17.34
N VAL A 336 -0.26 0.89 17.26
CA VAL A 336 -0.05 2.34 17.33
C VAL A 336 -0.06 2.85 18.76
N LEU A 337 -1.01 2.40 19.60
CA LEU A 337 -1.14 2.87 20.99
C LEU A 337 0.11 2.55 21.83
N LEU A 338 0.72 1.38 21.61
CA LEU A 338 1.87 0.95 22.41
C LEU A 338 3.09 1.87 22.23
N PRO A 339 3.58 2.17 21.00
CA PRO A 339 4.59 3.20 20.77
C PRO A 339 4.19 4.59 21.26
N TYR A 340 2.94 5.00 21.03
CA TYR A 340 2.48 6.35 21.37
C TYR A 340 2.47 6.63 22.87
N ARG A 341 2.20 5.61 23.70
CA ARG A 341 2.39 5.72 25.15
C ARG A 341 3.83 6.08 25.51
N GLY A 342 4.81 5.49 24.81
CA GLY A 342 6.22 5.84 24.98
C GLY A 342 6.54 7.25 24.50
N PHE A 343 6.00 7.66 23.34
CA PHE A 343 6.21 9.00 22.81
C PHE A 343 5.68 10.10 23.73
N ARG A 344 4.50 9.88 24.33
CA ARG A 344 3.90 10.82 25.29
C ARG A 344 4.70 11.06 26.56
N LEU A 345 5.64 10.17 26.90
CA LEU A 345 6.56 10.39 28.02
C LEU A 345 7.60 11.47 27.70
N VAL A 346 7.87 11.70 26.42
CA VAL A 346 8.93 12.61 25.96
C VAL A 346 8.37 13.88 25.33
N LYS A 347 7.23 13.79 24.63
CA LYS A 347 6.65 14.90 23.87
C LYS A 347 5.13 14.92 24.00
N SER A 348 4.56 16.13 24.05
CA SER A 348 3.11 16.34 23.97
C SER A 348 2.64 16.30 22.51
N TYR A 349 1.59 15.53 22.23
CA TYR A 349 0.96 15.45 20.91
C TYR A 349 -0.52 15.82 21.00
N ASN A 350 -1.09 16.20 19.85
CA ASN A 350 -2.53 16.43 19.73
C ASN A 350 -3.31 15.21 20.28
N PRO A 351 -4.37 15.41 21.08
CA PRO A 351 -5.16 14.31 21.63
C PRO A 351 -5.73 13.34 20.58
N TYR A 352 -5.98 13.83 19.36
CA TYR A 352 -6.52 13.04 18.26
C TYR A 352 -5.46 12.39 17.37
N ALA A 353 -4.16 12.60 17.62
CA ALA A 353 -3.09 12.08 16.78
C ALA A 353 -3.11 10.55 16.68
N GLU A 354 -3.27 9.85 17.81
CA GLU A 354 -3.40 8.39 17.86
C GLU A 354 -4.64 7.91 17.11
N SER A 355 -5.79 8.55 17.35
CA SER A 355 -7.04 8.18 16.69
C SER A 355 -6.95 8.36 15.19
N ILE A 356 -6.30 9.42 14.71
CA ILE A 356 -6.09 9.67 13.28
C ILE A 356 -5.12 8.64 12.70
N LEU A 357 -4.04 8.27 13.39
CA LEU A 357 -3.10 7.23 12.93
C LEU A 357 -3.72 5.83 12.90
N ILE A 358 -4.61 5.52 13.85
CA ILE A 358 -5.31 4.24 13.91
C ILE A 358 -6.39 4.18 12.83
N TRP A 359 -7.30 5.16 12.84
CA TRP A 359 -8.42 5.19 11.90
C TRP A 359 -7.97 5.50 10.47
N GLY A 360 -6.82 6.18 10.33
CA GLY A 360 -6.20 6.55 9.07
C GLY A 360 -5.20 5.55 8.58
N GLY A 361 -5.04 4.40 9.23
CA GLY A 361 -4.32 3.27 8.63
C GLY A 361 -5.14 2.61 7.53
N LEU A 362 -5.45 3.33 6.44
CA LEU A 362 -6.17 2.79 5.29
C LEU A 362 -5.33 1.69 4.64
N ARG A 363 -5.95 0.61 4.18
CA ARG A 363 -5.25 -0.49 3.50
C ARG A 363 -5.40 -0.32 1.99
N GLY A 364 -4.29 -0.44 1.27
CA GLY A 364 -4.22 -0.15 -0.16
C GLY A 364 -4.19 -1.39 -1.05
N GLY A 365 -3.97 -1.15 -2.34
CA GLY A 365 -3.83 -2.19 -3.37
C GLY A 365 -2.59 -3.07 -3.21
N LEU A 366 -1.56 -2.62 -2.49
CA LEU A 366 -0.34 -3.39 -2.21
C LEU A 366 -0.66 -4.71 -1.49
N ALA A 367 -1.55 -4.68 -0.50
CA ALA A 367 -1.97 -5.87 0.23
C ALA A 367 -2.63 -6.92 -0.68
N LEU A 368 -3.45 -6.45 -1.63
CA LEU A 368 -4.09 -7.32 -2.62
C LEU A 368 -3.11 -7.90 -3.62
N ALA A 369 -2.12 -7.11 -4.05
CA ALA A 369 -1.05 -7.57 -4.92
C ALA A 369 -0.24 -8.71 -4.27
N MET A 370 0.09 -8.55 -2.98
CA MET A 370 0.76 -9.60 -2.21
C MET A 370 -0.12 -10.84 -2.02
N ALA A 371 -1.41 -10.69 -1.70
CA ALA A 371 -2.34 -11.82 -1.62
C ALA A 371 -2.47 -12.57 -2.96
N MET A 372 -2.44 -11.84 -4.08
CA MET A 372 -2.45 -12.41 -5.44
C MET A 372 -1.16 -13.13 -5.83
N SER A 373 -0.02 -12.73 -5.26
CA SER A 373 1.28 -13.35 -5.51
C SER A 373 1.45 -14.73 -4.87
N LEU A 374 0.52 -15.11 -3.97
CA LEU A 374 0.58 -16.40 -3.31
C LEU A 374 0.41 -17.55 -4.31
N PRO A 375 1.14 -18.67 -4.11
CA PRO A 375 1.03 -19.84 -4.96
C PRO A 375 -0.39 -20.44 -4.91
N GLN A 376 -0.82 -20.98 -6.05
CA GLN A 376 -2.10 -21.70 -6.18
C GLN A 376 -1.93 -23.17 -5.78
N GLY A 377 -3.03 -23.85 -5.44
CA GLY A 377 -3.04 -25.29 -5.19
C GLY A 377 -2.69 -25.73 -3.78
N ILE A 378 -2.44 -24.80 -2.85
CA ILE A 378 -2.29 -25.12 -1.43
C ILE A 378 -3.67 -25.19 -0.78
N VAL A 379 -4.19 -26.40 -0.65
CA VAL A 379 -5.50 -26.68 -0.06
C VAL A 379 -5.39 -26.66 1.46
N VAL A 380 -6.21 -25.82 2.10
CA VAL A 380 -6.25 -25.65 3.56
C VAL A 380 -7.43 -26.41 4.17
N ASP A 381 -8.52 -26.53 3.43
CA ASP A 381 -9.65 -27.40 3.79
C ASP A 381 -9.92 -28.38 2.66
N VAL A 382 -9.62 -29.65 2.93
CA VAL A 382 -9.83 -30.77 2.00
C VAL A 382 -11.33 -31.03 1.77
N SER A 383 -12.18 -30.74 2.76
CA SER A 383 -13.62 -31.00 2.69
C SER A 383 -14.38 -29.97 1.85
N SER A 384 -13.98 -28.70 1.93
CA SER A 384 -14.60 -27.60 1.16
C SER A 384 -13.81 -27.20 -0.10
N GLY A 385 -12.63 -27.79 -0.32
CA GLY A 385 -11.74 -27.43 -1.43
C GLY A 385 -11.31 -25.96 -1.37
N VAL A 386 -11.03 -25.43 -0.18
CA VAL A 386 -10.61 -24.04 0.01
C VAL A 386 -9.09 -23.95 -0.08
N GLU A 387 -8.62 -23.08 -0.98
CA GLU A 387 -7.19 -22.77 -1.09
C GLU A 387 -6.77 -21.63 -0.17
N LEU A 388 -5.50 -21.66 0.26
CA LEU A 388 -4.92 -20.60 1.09
C LEU A 388 -5.01 -19.23 0.40
N ARG A 389 -4.65 -19.18 -0.88
CA ARG A 389 -4.70 -17.95 -1.69
C ARG A 389 -6.11 -17.36 -1.72
N GLU A 390 -7.13 -18.19 -1.95
CA GLU A 390 -8.53 -17.75 -1.99
C GLU A 390 -8.96 -17.17 -0.62
N LEU A 391 -8.63 -17.87 0.47
CA LEU A 391 -8.93 -17.44 1.83
C LEU A 391 -8.29 -16.08 2.15
N LEU A 392 -6.97 -15.97 1.97
CA LEU A 392 -6.26 -14.73 2.29
C LEU A 392 -6.67 -13.58 1.39
N LEU A 393 -6.98 -13.85 0.11
CA LEU A 393 -7.50 -12.84 -0.81
C LEU A 393 -8.85 -12.28 -0.36
N VAL A 394 -9.82 -13.14 -0.02
CA VAL A 394 -11.16 -12.71 0.43
C VAL A 394 -11.05 -11.85 1.69
N MET A 395 -10.23 -12.28 2.66
CA MET A 395 -9.98 -11.52 3.88
C MET A 395 -9.35 -10.16 3.58
N THR A 396 -8.31 -10.15 2.75
CA THR A 396 -7.61 -8.91 2.34
C THR A 396 -8.56 -7.95 1.65
N TYR A 397 -9.37 -8.47 0.72
CA TYR A 397 -10.34 -7.70 -0.03
C TYR A 397 -11.38 -7.04 0.88
N ALA A 398 -11.93 -7.76 1.85
CA ALA A 398 -12.88 -7.19 2.78
C ALA A 398 -12.28 -6.11 3.68
N VAL A 399 -11.06 -6.32 4.20
CA VAL A 399 -10.35 -5.31 4.99
C VAL A 399 -10.08 -4.06 4.16
N VAL A 400 -9.57 -4.23 2.94
CA VAL A 400 -9.23 -3.12 2.03
C VAL A 400 -10.48 -2.32 1.64
N VAL A 401 -11.54 -2.99 1.19
CA VAL A 401 -12.81 -2.32 0.82
C VAL A 401 -13.43 -1.62 2.04
N PHE A 402 -13.44 -2.27 3.21
CA PHE A 402 -13.91 -1.63 4.44
C PHE A 402 -13.08 -0.39 4.76
N SER A 403 -11.75 -0.48 4.68
CA SER A 403 -10.88 0.65 5.01
C SER A 403 -11.14 1.83 4.08
N ILE A 404 -11.17 1.63 2.77
CA ILE A 404 -11.36 2.71 1.80
C ILE A 404 -12.76 3.32 1.92
N LEU A 405 -13.81 2.49 1.91
CA LEU A 405 -15.19 3.00 1.88
C LEU A 405 -15.65 3.53 3.24
N VAL A 406 -15.32 2.84 4.34
CA VAL A 406 -15.80 3.19 5.68
C VAL A 406 -14.80 4.11 6.38
N GLN A 407 -13.54 3.69 6.56
CA GLN A 407 -12.56 4.53 7.27
C GLN A 407 -12.26 5.80 6.46
N GLY A 408 -12.08 5.70 5.14
CA GLY A 408 -11.81 6.86 4.27
C GLY A 408 -12.93 7.89 4.27
N SER A 409 -14.20 7.46 4.22
CA SER A 409 -15.34 8.40 4.24
C SER A 409 -15.60 9.02 5.62
N THR A 410 -15.31 8.30 6.71
CA THR A 410 -15.56 8.77 8.09
C THR A 410 -14.39 9.56 8.69
N MET A 411 -13.20 9.47 8.10
CA MET A 411 -11.99 10.18 8.56
C MET A 411 -12.16 11.71 8.64
N ALA A 412 -12.88 12.30 7.68
CA ALA A 412 -13.05 13.75 7.61
C ALA A 412 -13.67 14.34 8.90
N GLY A 413 -14.56 13.60 9.57
CA GLY A 413 -15.15 14.02 10.84
C GLY A 413 -14.14 14.07 11.99
N LEU A 414 -13.22 13.11 12.03
CA LEU A 414 -12.17 13.02 13.05
C LEU A 414 -11.15 14.17 12.90
N ILE A 415 -10.75 14.48 11.66
CA ILE A 415 -9.83 15.59 11.38
C ILE A 415 -10.45 16.94 11.78
N ARG A 416 -11.74 17.16 11.50
CA ARG A 416 -12.43 18.38 11.94
C ARG A 416 -12.37 18.58 13.46
N ARG A 417 -12.54 17.49 14.22
CA ARG A 417 -12.43 17.53 15.70
C ARG A 417 -11.00 17.82 16.15
N SER A 418 -10.00 17.23 15.48
CA SER A 418 -8.58 17.51 15.75
C SER A 418 -8.23 18.98 15.55
N ASN A 419 -8.78 19.62 14.51
CA ASN A 419 -8.53 21.04 14.21
C ASN A 419 -9.23 21.99 15.18
N ALA A 420 -10.30 21.54 15.85
CA ALA A 420 -11.02 22.33 16.84
C ALA A 420 -10.30 22.38 18.21
N VAL A 421 -9.27 21.55 18.42
CA VAL A 421 -8.47 21.57 19.65
C VAL A 421 -7.51 22.76 19.59
N PRO A 422 -7.49 23.66 20.60
CA PRO A 422 -6.52 24.74 20.66
C PRO A 422 -5.10 24.17 20.71
N VAL A 423 -4.18 24.74 19.93
CA VAL A 423 -2.76 24.34 19.84
C VAL A 423 -2.05 24.37 21.22
N ASN A 424 -2.67 24.97 22.25
CA ASN A 424 -2.16 25.11 23.62
C ASN A 424 -3.09 24.55 24.72
N ALA A 425 -3.95 23.58 24.44
CA ALA A 425 -4.67 22.87 25.52
C ALA A 425 -3.66 21.97 26.27
N LYS A 426 -3.05 22.57 27.31
CA LYS A 426 -2.07 21.98 28.21
C LYS A 426 -2.53 20.68 28.84
#